data_AF-A0A3G3MIR4-F1
#
_entry.id   AF-A0A3G3MIR4-F1
#
_cell.length_a   1.000
_cell.length_b   1.000
_cell.length_c   1.000
_cell.angle_alpha   90.00
_cell.angle_beta   90.00
_cell.angle_gamma   90.00
#
_symmetry.space_group_name_H-M   'P 1'
#
loop_
_entity.id
_entity.type
_entity.pdbx_description
1 polymer ?
#
loop_
_entity_poly.entity_id
_entity_poly.type
_entity_poly.pdbx_seq_one_letter_code
_entity_poly.pdbx_strand_id
1 'polypeptide(L)'
;MPQLDYIIIFPQIFWLMLIFTIMYSGLLHFFLPVFVKLIRSRKLIISSNVNKTIGIEKKLLEKQIFLNKVLNKNLFFIKTKFMKNIMTSLSIKREINMQSIDVKIIKALYNNVLYCNNQVLNCIILEPRLLNLKFKK
;
A
#
# COMPACT_ATOMS: atom_id res chain seq x y z
N MET A 1 70.84 22.27 37.64
CA MET A 1 69.53 22.22 36.97
C MET A 1 69.64 23.16 35.77
N PRO A 2 69.71 22.66 34.53
CA PRO A 2 69.96 23.55 33.39
C PRO A 2 68.74 24.46 33.25
N GLN A 3 68.97 25.76 33.40
CA GLN A 3 67.94 26.77 33.16
C GLN A 3 67.55 26.69 31.69
N LEU A 4 66.26 26.84 31.40
CA LEU A 4 65.70 26.72 30.06
C LEU A 4 66.40 27.72 29.11
N ASP A 5 67.29 27.24 28.25
CA ASP A 5 68.03 28.08 27.31
C ASP A 5 67.09 28.57 26.20
N TYR A 6 66.63 29.81 26.34
CA TYR A 6 65.79 30.51 25.36
C TYR A 6 66.40 30.56 23.95
N ILE A 7 67.71 30.36 23.84
CA ILE A 7 68.46 30.34 22.56
C ILE A 7 68.10 29.10 21.72
N ILE A 8 67.77 27.97 22.34
CA ILE A 8 67.44 26.71 21.63
C ILE A 8 65.97 26.68 21.19
N ILE A 9 65.10 27.38 21.91
CA ILE A 9 63.65 27.42 21.66
C ILE A 9 63.33 28.14 20.34
N PHE A 10 64.04 29.22 20.03
CA PHE A 10 63.74 30.03 18.84
C PHE A 10 63.94 29.28 17.51
N PRO A 11 65.05 28.56 17.27
CA PRO A 11 65.20 27.69 16.10
C PRO A 11 64.11 26.62 16.01
N GLN A 12 63.70 26.04 17.14
CA GLN A 12 62.67 25.00 17.15
C GLN A 12 61.30 25.54 16.73
N ILE A 13 60.92 26.73 17.22
CA ILE A 13 59.70 27.43 16.78
C ILE A 13 59.76 27.77 15.30
N PHE A 14 60.92 28.24 14.81
CA PHE A 14 61.11 28.56 13.40
C PHE A 14 60.89 27.35 12.49
N TRP A 15 61.52 26.21 12.80
CA TRP A 15 61.33 24.98 12.03
C TRP A 15 59.90 24.46 12.08
N LEU A 16 59.25 24.54 13.24
CA LEU A 16 57.84 24.17 13.38
C LEU A 16 56.94 25.03 12.48
N MET A 17 57.15 26.35 12.49
CA MET A 17 56.39 27.29 11.65
C MET A 17 56.62 27.03 10.15
N LEU A 18 57.85 26.70 9.77
CA LEU A 18 58.20 26.39 8.39
C LEU A 18 57.47 25.12 7.90
N ILE A 19 57.53 24.04 8.69
CA ILE A 19 56.81 22.79 8.38
C ILE A 19 55.31 23.02 8.35
N PHE A 20 54.76 23.75 9.34
CA PHE A 20 53.35 24.08 9.40
C PHE A 20 52.90 24.84 8.16
N THR A 21 53.67 25.83 7.70
CA THR A 21 53.32 26.65 6.54
C THR A 21 53.32 25.83 5.25
N ILE A 22 54.29 24.94 5.07
CA ILE A 22 54.34 24.04 3.91
C ILE A 22 53.13 23.09 3.89
N MET A 23 52.84 22.47 5.03
CA MET A 23 51.70 21.55 5.16
C MET A 23 50.37 22.28 4.98
N TYR A 24 50.22 23.46 5.58
CA TYR A 24 49.03 24.28 5.45
C TYR A 24 48.80 24.74 4.01
N SER A 25 49.86 25.16 3.31
CA SER A 25 49.81 25.51 1.89
C SER A 25 49.38 24.32 1.03
N GLY A 26 49.93 23.13 1.29
CA GLY A 26 49.52 21.89 0.64
C GLY A 26 48.03 21.57 0.87
N LEU A 27 47.56 21.73 2.10
CA LEU A 27 46.15 21.53 2.46
C LEU A 27 45.23 22.51 1.71
N LEU A 28 45.61 23.78 1.69
CA LEU A 28 44.81 24.85 1.10
C LEU A 28 44.79 24.78 -0.43
N HIS A 29 45.92 24.44 -1.06
CA HIS A 29 46.02 24.42 -2.51
C HIS A 29 45.53 23.12 -3.14
N PHE A 30 45.74 21.97 -2.50
CA PHE A 30 45.36 20.66 -3.08
C PHE A 30 44.07 20.11 -2.49
N PHE A 31 43.93 20.09 -1.17
CA PHE A 31 42.79 19.42 -0.54
C PHE A 31 41.53 20.27 -0.57
N LEU A 32 41.63 21.58 -0.28
CA LEU A 32 40.48 22.48 -0.27
C LEU A 32 39.68 22.47 -1.58
N PRO A 33 40.28 22.62 -2.79
CA PRO A 33 39.50 22.60 -4.03
C PRO A 33 38.82 21.25 -4.28
N VAL A 34 39.45 20.14 -3.88
CA VAL A 34 38.86 18.80 -3.98
C VAL A 34 37.65 18.69 -3.06
N PHE A 35 37.76 19.13 -1.81
CA PHE A 35 36.65 19.15 -0.85
C PHE A 35 35.47 19.98 -1.37
N VAL A 36 35.73 21.19 -1.85
CA VAL A 36 34.68 22.07 -2.40
C VAL A 36 34.01 21.43 -3.61
N LYS A 37 34.77 20.83 -4.52
CA LYS A 37 34.23 20.13 -5.70
C LYS A 37 33.36 18.94 -5.29
N LEU A 38 33.78 18.15 -4.32
CA LEU A 38 33.02 17.01 -3.81
C LEU A 38 31.70 17.45 -3.17
N ILE A 39 31.73 18.47 -2.30
CA ILE A 39 30.52 19.00 -1.65
C ILE A 39 29.54 19.54 -2.70
N ARG A 40 30.04 20.32 -3.67
CA ARG A 40 29.21 20.87 -4.75
C ARG A 40 28.58 19.76 -5.60
N SER A 41 29.36 18.75 -5.96
CA SER A 41 28.87 17.62 -6.76
C SER A 41 27.78 16.84 -6.02
N ARG A 42 27.97 16.55 -4.73
CA ARG A 42 26.95 15.91 -3.90
C ARG A 42 25.67 16.75 -3.79
N LYS A 43 25.80 18.06 -3.58
CA LYS A 43 24.65 18.98 -3.55
C LYS A 43 23.86 18.94 -4.86
N LEU A 44 24.55 18.94 -6.00
CA LEU A 44 23.91 18.85 -7.31
C LEU A 44 23.16 17.53 -7.49
N ILE A 45 23.77 16.40 -7.13
CA ILE A 45 23.12 15.07 -7.20
C ILE A 45 21.87 15.04 -6.32
N ILE A 46 21.97 15.51 -5.07
CA ILE A 46 20.83 15.57 -4.15
C ILE A 46 19.71 16.42 -4.73
N SER A 47 20.02 17.63 -5.23
CA SER A 47 19.02 18.51 -5.85
C SER A 47 18.35 17.89 -7.07
N SER A 48 19.11 17.19 -7.93
CA SER A 48 18.56 16.49 -9.08
C SER A 48 17.65 15.34 -8.65
N ASN A 49 18.02 14.59 -7.61
CA ASN A 49 17.20 13.49 -7.10
C ASN A 49 15.90 14.02 -6.50
N VAL A 50 15.94 15.09 -5.71
CA VAL A 50 14.74 15.75 -5.18
C VAL A 50 13.80 16.16 -6.32
N ASN A 51 14.32 16.81 -7.37
CA ASN A 51 13.51 17.22 -8.52
C ASN A 51 12.90 16.02 -9.26
N LYS A 52 13.64 14.92 -9.41
CA LYS A 52 13.13 13.68 -10.00
C LYS A 52 12.03 13.06 -9.14
N THR A 53 12.22 13.00 -7.83
CA THR A 53 11.23 12.48 -6.88
C THR A 53 9.94 13.28 -6.94
N ILE A 54 10.01 14.61 -6.91
CA ILE A 54 8.83 15.48 -7.07
C ILE A 54 8.11 15.22 -8.40
N GLY A 55 8.87 15.02 -9.48
CA GLY A 55 8.30 14.67 -10.80
C GLY A 55 7.59 13.32 -10.81
N ILE A 56 8.14 12.32 -10.12
CA ILE A 56 7.52 10.99 -9.96
C ILE A 56 6.25 11.10 -9.12
N GLU A 57 6.30 11.84 -8.00
CA GLU A 57 5.17 12.07 -7.11
C GLU A 57 3.99 12.71 -7.83
N LYS A 58 4.24 13.76 -8.62
CA LYS A 58 3.21 14.41 -9.45
C LYS A 58 2.58 13.42 -10.44
N LYS A 59 3.39 12.65 -11.17
CA LYS A 59 2.89 11.65 -12.11
C LYS A 59 2.09 10.55 -11.42
N LEU A 60 2.48 10.14 -10.22
CA LEU A 60 1.77 9.15 -9.43
C LEU A 60 0.41 9.70 -9.00
N LEU A 61 0.36 10.94 -8.51
CA LEU A 61 -0.86 11.62 -8.11
C LEU A 61 -1.84 11.77 -9.28
N GLU A 62 -1.36 12.19 -10.46
CA GLU A 62 -2.16 12.25 -11.69
C GLU A 62 -2.75 10.89 -12.07
N LYS A 63 -1.93 9.83 -12.04
CA LYS A 63 -2.38 8.46 -12.30
C LYS A 63 -3.41 7.99 -11.28
N GLN A 64 -3.24 8.33 -10.00
CA GLN A 64 -4.17 7.98 -8.94
C GLN A 64 -5.52 8.69 -9.10
N ILE A 65 -5.51 9.99 -9.44
CA ILE A 65 -6.73 10.74 -9.76
C ILE A 65 -7.45 10.11 -10.97
N PHE A 66 -6.70 9.82 -12.02
CA PHE A 66 -7.26 9.18 -13.22
C PHE A 66 -7.89 7.82 -12.89
N LEU A 67 -7.17 6.97 -12.15
CA LEU A 67 -7.66 5.67 -11.71
C LEU A 67 -8.95 5.79 -10.90
N ASN A 68 -8.98 6.69 -9.90
CA ASN A 68 -10.17 6.93 -9.09
C ASN A 68 -11.35 7.41 -9.93
N LYS A 69 -11.12 8.31 -10.90
CA LYS A 69 -12.16 8.79 -11.80
C LYS A 69 -12.73 7.67 -12.67
N VAL A 70 -11.86 6.81 -13.21
CA VAL A 70 -12.26 5.65 -14.04
C VAL A 70 -13.02 4.62 -13.20
N LEU A 71 -12.50 4.26 -12.02
CA LEU A 71 -13.16 3.32 -11.10
C LEU A 71 -14.53 3.83 -10.69
N ASN A 72 -14.64 5.08 -10.24
CA ASN A 72 -15.91 5.66 -9.83
C ASN A 72 -16.93 5.70 -10.98
N LYS A 73 -16.49 6.07 -12.19
CA LYS A 73 -17.35 6.05 -13.39
C LYS A 73 -17.84 4.64 -13.70
N ASN A 74 -16.96 3.65 -13.66
CA ASN A 74 -17.31 2.27 -13.98
C ASN A 74 -18.20 1.64 -12.90
N LEU A 75 -17.92 1.88 -11.62
CA LEU A 75 -18.77 1.44 -10.51
C LEU A 75 -20.15 2.09 -10.58
N PHE A 76 -20.23 3.38 -10.91
CA PHE A 76 -21.52 4.04 -11.14
C PHE A 76 -22.28 3.42 -12.32
N PHE A 77 -21.59 3.11 -13.42
CA PHE A 77 -22.21 2.44 -14.56
C PHE A 77 -22.72 1.03 -14.21
N ILE A 78 -21.95 0.24 -13.45
CA ILE A 78 -22.37 -1.08 -12.98
C ILE A 78 -23.58 -0.94 -12.05
N LYS A 79 -23.53 0.00 -11.09
CA LYS A 79 -24.63 0.27 -10.16
C LYS A 79 -25.91 0.63 -10.91
N THR A 80 -25.84 1.54 -11.88
CA THR A 80 -27.01 1.96 -12.66
C THR A 80 -27.58 0.83 -13.52
N LYS A 81 -26.74 0.02 -14.18
CA LYS A 81 -27.19 -1.18 -14.90
C LYS A 81 -27.83 -2.21 -13.99
N PHE A 82 -27.21 -2.48 -12.83
CA PHE A 82 -27.71 -3.45 -11.87
C PHE A 82 -29.07 -3.02 -11.30
N MET A 83 -29.19 -1.75 -10.89
CA MET A 83 -30.46 -1.21 -10.40
C MET A 83 -31.54 -1.23 -11.48
N LYS A 84 -31.20 -0.90 -12.74
CA LYS A 84 -32.14 -1.00 -13.87
C LYS A 84 -32.60 -2.44 -14.08
N ASN A 85 -31.68 -3.41 -14.09
CA ASN A 85 -31.99 -4.83 -14.29
C ASN A 85 -32.85 -5.40 -13.14
N ILE A 86 -32.54 -5.04 -11.89
CA ILE A 86 -33.35 -5.43 -10.72
C ILE A 86 -34.74 -4.83 -10.80
N MET A 87 -34.84 -3.54 -11.11
CA MET A 87 -36.14 -2.87 -11.21
C MET A 87 -36.98 -3.51 -12.31
N THR A 88 -36.38 -3.85 -13.46
CA THR A 88 -37.07 -4.59 -14.52
C THR A 88 -37.42 -6.02 -14.13
N SER A 89 -36.62 -6.72 -13.30
CA SER A 89 -36.95 -8.08 -12.86
C SER A 89 -38.03 -8.11 -11.79
N LEU A 90 -38.09 -7.09 -10.92
CA LEU A 90 -39.12 -6.93 -9.89
C LEU A 90 -40.44 -6.40 -10.45
N SER A 91 -40.40 -5.59 -11.52
CA SER A 91 -41.60 -5.10 -12.19
C SER A 91 -42.28 -6.15 -13.06
N ILE A 92 -41.58 -7.23 -13.43
CA ILE A 92 -42.21 -8.44 -13.94
C ILE A 92 -42.91 -9.08 -12.74
N LYS A 93 -44.19 -8.78 -12.56
CA LYS A 93 -45.13 -9.63 -11.81
C LYS A 93 -45.05 -11.03 -12.42
N ARG A 94 -44.10 -11.85 -11.97
CA ARG A 94 -44.21 -13.28 -12.13
C ARG A 94 -45.31 -13.67 -11.16
N GLU A 95 -46.50 -13.92 -11.70
CA GLU A 95 -47.51 -14.71 -11.02
C GLU A 95 -46.87 -16.07 -10.75
N ILE A 96 -46.16 -16.16 -9.63
CA ILE A 96 -45.67 -17.42 -9.12
C ILE A 96 -46.92 -18.19 -8.76
N ASN A 97 -47.27 -19.17 -9.58
CA ASN A 97 -48.45 -19.98 -9.40
C ASN A 97 -48.23 -20.89 -8.18
N MET A 98 -48.49 -20.33 -6.99
CA MET A 98 -48.16 -20.91 -5.69
C MET A 98 -48.76 -22.31 -5.52
N GLN A 99 -49.95 -22.53 -6.09
CA GLN A 99 -50.60 -23.84 -6.15
C GLN A 99 -49.73 -24.93 -6.80
N SER A 100 -48.97 -24.60 -7.86
CA SER A 100 -48.11 -25.58 -8.53
C SER A 100 -46.89 -25.98 -7.67
N ILE A 101 -46.45 -25.09 -6.79
CA ILE A 101 -45.36 -25.32 -5.84
C ILE A 101 -45.90 -26.17 -4.69
N ASP A 102 -47.05 -25.81 -4.14
CA ASP A 102 -47.68 -26.52 -3.03
C ASP A 102 -48.00 -27.97 -3.40
N VAL A 103 -48.52 -28.22 -4.61
CA VAL A 103 -48.77 -29.59 -5.11
C VAL A 103 -47.48 -30.40 -5.19
N LYS A 104 -46.36 -29.79 -5.62
CA LYS A 104 -45.06 -30.49 -5.69
C LYS A 104 -44.50 -30.77 -4.29
N ILE A 105 -44.65 -29.84 -3.35
CA ILE A 105 -44.22 -30.02 -1.96
C ILE A 105 -45.02 -31.13 -1.28
N ILE A 106 -46.35 -31.12 -1.44
CA ILE A 106 -47.24 -32.16 -0.89
C ILE A 106 -46.89 -33.52 -1.48
N LYS A 107 -46.65 -33.60 -2.80
CA LYS A 107 -46.25 -34.84 -3.46
C LYS A 107 -44.90 -35.35 -2.97
N ALA A 108 -43.93 -34.46 -2.75
CA ALA A 108 -42.63 -34.82 -2.20
C ALA A 108 -42.73 -35.28 -0.74
N LEU A 109 -43.53 -34.61 0.09
CA LEU A 109 -43.82 -35.03 1.46
C LEU A 109 -44.52 -36.38 1.51
N TYR A 110 -45.55 -36.58 0.69
CA TYR A 110 -46.26 -37.85 0.61
C TYR A 110 -45.34 -39.00 0.22
N ASN A 111 -44.50 -38.80 -0.81
CA ASN A 111 -43.51 -39.79 -1.22
C ASN A 111 -42.46 -40.03 -0.13
N ASN A 112 -41.98 -38.99 0.55
CA ASN A 112 -41.06 -39.16 1.67
C ASN A 112 -41.69 -39.95 2.82
N VAL A 113 -42.97 -39.71 3.15
CA VAL A 113 -43.67 -40.48 4.19
C VAL A 113 -43.88 -41.94 3.78
N LEU A 114 -44.16 -42.21 2.50
CA LEU A 114 -44.38 -43.57 1.99
C LEU A 114 -43.10 -44.40 1.89
N TYR A 115 -41.97 -43.76 1.56
CA TYR A 115 -40.71 -44.45 1.29
C TYR A 115 -39.65 -44.32 2.40
N CYS A 116 -39.81 -43.41 3.37
CA CYS A 116 -38.91 -43.35 4.52
C CYS A 116 -39.31 -44.36 5.60
N ASN A 117 -38.70 -45.54 5.55
CA ASN A 117 -38.53 -46.39 6.73
C ASN A 117 -37.62 -45.68 7.75
N ASN A 118 -37.80 -45.90 9.06
CA ASN A 118 -36.99 -45.29 10.14
C ASN A 118 -35.46 -45.46 9.91
N GLN A 119 -35.06 -46.51 9.19
CA GLN A 119 -33.68 -46.76 8.80
C GLN A 119 -33.14 -45.75 7.77
N VAL A 120 -33.97 -45.29 6.82
CA VAL A 120 -33.58 -44.30 5.79
C VAL A 120 -33.48 -42.89 6.40
N LEU A 121 -34.40 -42.54 7.31
CA LEU A 121 -34.37 -41.27 8.05
C LEU A 121 -33.09 -41.10 8.87
N ASN A 122 -32.59 -42.17 9.48
CA ASN A 122 -31.32 -42.17 10.22
C ASN A 122 -30.08 -42.06 9.32
N CYS A 123 -30.20 -42.29 8.01
CA CYS A 123 -29.12 -42.09 7.04
C CYS A 123 -29.08 -40.68 6.46
N ILE A 124 -30.13 -39.87 6.65
CA ILE A 124 -30.15 -38.47 6.22
C ILE A 124 -29.45 -37.66 7.31
N ILE A 125 -28.17 -37.35 7.07
CA ILE A 125 -27.41 -36.42 7.92
C ILE A 125 -27.97 -35.03 7.66
N LEU A 126 -28.92 -34.62 8.50
CA LEU A 126 -29.38 -33.24 8.57
C LEU A 126 -28.30 -32.45 9.29
N GLU A 127 -27.33 -31.91 8.55
CA GLU A 127 -26.48 -30.86 9.11
C GLU A 127 -27.35 -29.62 9.32
N PRO A 128 -27.55 -29.17 10.58
CA PRO A 128 -28.23 -27.91 10.80
C PRO A 128 -27.29 -26.83 10.27
N ARG A 129 -27.65 -26.26 9.12
CA ARG A 129 -27.03 -25.03 8.66
C ARG A 129 -27.41 -23.97 9.69
N LEU A 130 -26.50 -23.72 10.64
CA LEU A 130 -26.65 -22.78 11.74
C LEU A 130 -27.39 -21.54 11.24
N LEU A 131 -28.63 -21.41 11.68
CA LEU A 131 -29.45 -20.22 11.46
C LEU A 131 -28.61 -19.03 11.94
N ASN A 132 -28.19 -18.20 11.00
CA ASN A 132 -27.44 -16.97 11.25
C ASN A 132 -28.40 -15.91 11.83
N LEU A 133 -29.02 -16.22 12.97
CA LEU A 133 -29.89 -15.30 13.70
C LEU A 133 -28.99 -14.38 14.52
N LYS A 134 -28.65 -13.24 13.94
CA LYS A 134 -28.16 -12.09 14.71
C LYS A 134 -29.32 -11.57 15.57
N PHE A 135 -29.42 -12.06 16.80
CA PHE A 135 -30.19 -11.36 17.83
C PHE A 135 -29.42 -10.09 18.23
N LYS A 136 -29.95 -8.92 17.87
CA LYS A 136 -29.55 -7.64 18.46
C LYS A 136 -30.00 -7.65 19.92
N LYS A 137 -29.05 -7.50 20.85
CA LYS A 137 -29.30 -6.89 22.15
C LYS A 137 -29.26 -5.37 22.00
#